data_AF-A0A426UER0-F1
#
_entry.id   AF-A0A426UER0-F1
#
_cell.length_a   1.000
_cell.length_b   1.000
_cell.length_c   1.000
_cell.angle_alpha   90.00
_cell.angle_beta   90.00
_cell.angle_gamma   90.00
#
_symmetry.space_group_name_H-M   'P 1'
#
loop_
_entity.id
_entity.type
_entity.pdbx_description
1 polymer ?
#
loop_
_entity_poly.entity_id
_entity_poly.type
_entity_poly.pdbx_seq_one_letter_code
_entity_poly.pdbx_strand_id
1 'polypeptide(L)'
;MHDSNSMDQRAVGFLLRLIDTEAAVRVRRHIGAPPPGANERRVAHAVLQQIMVPPSVLVWILEEDDPELNAAVYGHPCADPTMRRAVLRGAPFGPDRRGPLPVADILRTYADEAPVPRDVVARGLVGALRAATSLKTARSAASVVLGHGDWRTVAAADRERPLPGYARWALSVRPDCPPALRAQVGPRVQTPRPGAPRDPNRTHVRTARRFCRRA
;
A
#
# COMPACT_ATOMS: atom_id res chain seq x y z
N MET A 1 -3.32 39.34 -2.11
CA MET A 1 -2.10 38.53 -2.31
C MET A 1 -1.58 38.11 -0.95
N HIS A 2 -1.82 36.87 -0.50
CA HIS A 2 -1.01 36.03 0.43
C HIS A 2 -1.88 34.88 0.99
N ASP A 3 -2.09 33.82 0.22
CA ASP A 3 -2.71 32.56 0.72
C ASP A 3 -1.81 31.31 0.50
N SER A 4 -0.78 31.41 -0.34
CA SER A 4 0.12 30.29 -0.65
C SER A 4 1.01 29.86 0.53
N ASN A 5 1.30 30.77 1.48
CA ASN A 5 2.26 30.49 2.57
C ASN A 5 1.67 29.61 3.70
N SER A 6 0.34 29.51 3.78
CA SER A 6 -0.35 28.79 4.87
C SER A 6 -0.40 27.27 4.62
N MET A 7 -0.70 26.85 3.39
CA MET A 7 -0.76 25.43 3.00
C MET A 7 0.63 24.77 3.06
N ASP A 8 1.65 25.47 2.58
CA ASP A 8 3.03 24.95 2.53
C ASP A 8 3.59 24.74 3.94
N GLN A 9 3.38 25.70 4.84
CA GLN A 9 3.80 25.56 6.25
C GLN A 9 3.07 24.40 6.97
N ARG A 10 1.82 24.12 6.61
CA ARG A 10 1.02 23.03 7.19
C ARG A 10 1.47 21.66 6.69
N ALA A 11 1.71 21.53 5.39
CA ALA A 11 2.24 20.30 4.78
C ALA A 11 3.62 19.95 5.35
N VAL A 12 4.48 20.96 5.55
CA VAL A 12 5.78 20.76 6.19
C VAL A 12 5.61 20.36 7.65
N GLY A 13 4.71 20.99 8.42
CA GLY A 13 4.43 20.59 9.81
C GLY A 13 3.99 19.11 9.96
N PHE A 14 3.26 18.58 8.99
CA PHE A 14 2.87 17.17 8.91
C PHE A 14 4.06 16.25 8.62
N LEU A 15 4.84 16.55 7.57
CA LEU A 15 6.03 15.76 7.22
C LEU A 15 7.05 15.71 8.37
N LEU A 16 7.16 16.80 9.14
CA LEU A 16 8.04 16.85 10.29
C LEU A 16 7.56 16.05 11.50
N ARG A 17 6.27 15.69 11.62
CA ARG A 17 5.82 14.77 12.68
C ARG A 17 6.15 13.30 12.41
N LEU A 18 6.54 13.00 11.18
CA LEU A 18 6.82 11.63 10.75
C LEU A 18 8.33 11.29 10.80
N ILE A 19 9.14 12.24 11.26
CA ILE A 19 10.55 12.02 11.61
C ILE A 19 10.69 12.05 13.13
N ASP A 20 11.82 11.54 13.62
CA ASP A 20 12.16 11.56 15.05
C ASP A 20 11.87 12.93 15.69
N THR A 21 11.40 12.93 16.94
CA THR A 21 10.90 14.14 17.61
C THR A 21 11.99 15.22 17.73
N GLU A 22 13.26 14.85 17.92
CA GLU A 22 14.34 15.84 17.90
C GLU A 22 14.62 16.36 16.49
N ALA A 23 14.58 15.48 15.48
CA ALA A 23 14.75 15.87 14.08
C ALA A 23 13.63 16.83 13.63
N ALA A 24 12.39 16.56 14.04
CA ALA A 24 11.22 17.39 13.83
C ALA A 24 11.42 18.80 14.41
N VAL A 25 11.91 18.89 15.65
CA VAL A 25 12.17 20.14 16.35
C VAL A 25 13.29 20.93 15.67
N ARG A 26 14.38 20.27 15.25
CA ARG A 26 15.49 20.91 14.53
C ARG A 26 15.04 21.51 13.20
N VAL A 27 14.28 20.76 12.41
CA VAL A 27 13.79 21.26 11.12
C VAL A 27 12.74 22.36 11.31
N ARG A 28 11.82 22.25 12.28
CA ARG A 28 10.86 23.33 12.60
C ARG A 28 11.56 24.64 12.97
N ARG A 29 12.61 24.55 13.79
CA ARG A 29 13.42 25.72 14.17
C ARG A 29 14.17 26.31 12.97
N HIS A 30 14.62 25.46 12.05
CA HIS A 30 15.33 25.90 10.84
C HIS A 30 14.41 26.60 9.82
N ILE A 31 13.14 26.19 9.71
CA ILE A 31 12.17 26.78 8.78
C ILE A 31 11.23 27.82 9.41
N GLY A 32 11.35 28.06 10.73
CA GLY A 32 10.48 29.00 11.46
C GLY A 32 9.04 28.52 11.69
N ALA A 33 8.78 27.21 11.71
CA ALA A 33 7.43 26.67 11.88
C ALA A 33 6.99 26.62 13.36
N PRO A 34 5.74 27.01 13.69
CA PRO A 34 5.22 27.02 15.06
C PRO A 34 5.07 25.60 15.66
N PRO A 35 5.01 25.49 17.01
CA PRO A 35 4.78 24.22 17.70
C PRO A 35 3.35 23.71 17.49
N PRO A 36 3.15 22.39 17.55
CA PRO A 36 1.90 21.81 17.10
C PRO A 36 0.70 22.13 17.99
N GLY A 37 -0.34 22.76 17.44
CA GLY A 37 -1.63 22.98 18.11
C GLY A 37 -2.65 21.84 17.93
N ALA A 38 -3.67 21.73 18.80
CA ALA A 38 -4.72 20.71 18.72
C ALA A 38 -5.51 20.71 17.39
N ASN A 39 -5.60 21.87 16.72
CA ASN A 39 -6.23 22.00 15.40
C ASN A 39 -5.36 21.49 14.23
N GLU A 40 -4.07 21.22 14.45
CA GLU A 40 -3.18 20.79 13.36
C GLU A 40 -3.51 19.40 12.83
N ARG A 41 -4.03 18.48 13.64
CA ARG A 41 -4.44 17.16 13.15
C ARG A 41 -5.60 17.23 12.16
N ARG A 42 -6.61 18.05 12.48
CA ARG A 42 -7.76 18.28 11.57
C ARG A 42 -7.32 18.97 10.28
N VAL A 43 -6.40 19.92 10.38
CA VAL A 43 -5.83 20.62 9.22
C VAL A 43 -4.96 19.68 8.38
N ALA A 44 -4.09 18.88 8.99
CA ALA A 44 -3.27 17.89 8.30
C ALA A 44 -4.14 16.83 7.61
N HIS A 45 -5.21 16.39 8.27
CA HIS A 45 -6.21 15.51 7.66
C HIS A 45 -6.85 16.16 6.44
N ALA A 46 -7.33 17.41 6.57
CA ALA A 46 -7.93 18.14 5.45
C ALA A 46 -6.95 18.33 4.29
N VAL A 47 -5.68 18.62 4.59
CA VAL A 47 -4.60 18.76 3.60
C VAL A 47 -4.31 17.41 2.93
N LEU A 48 -4.22 16.31 3.69
CA LEU A 48 -4.04 14.97 3.15
C LEU A 48 -5.16 14.62 2.17
N GLN A 49 -6.42 14.94 2.48
CA GLN A 49 -7.54 14.70 1.57
C GLN A 49 -7.51 15.55 0.28
N GLN A 50 -6.74 16.63 0.25
CA GLN A 50 -6.67 17.56 -0.89
C GLN A 50 -5.48 17.28 -1.83
N ILE A 51 -4.47 16.55 -1.38
CA ILE A 51 -3.24 16.33 -2.15
C ILE A 51 -3.18 14.88 -2.64
N MET A 52 -2.90 14.69 -3.92
CA MET A 52 -2.63 13.36 -4.46
C MET A 52 -1.27 12.87 -3.97
N VAL A 53 -1.28 11.99 -2.95
CA VAL A 53 -0.05 11.34 -2.47
C VAL A 53 0.15 9.96 -3.12
N PRO A 54 1.40 9.54 -3.35
CA PRO A 54 1.70 8.18 -3.78
C PRO A 54 1.20 7.12 -2.77
N PRO A 55 0.78 5.92 -3.21
CA PRO A 55 0.34 4.85 -2.30
C PRO A 55 1.37 4.45 -1.24
N SER A 56 2.67 4.58 -1.53
CA SER A 56 3.74 4.32 -0.55
C SER A 56 3.69 5.27 0.65
N VAL A 57 3.29 6.52 0.44
CA VAL A 57 3.12 7.50 1.53
C VAL A 57 1.93 7.11 2.40
N LEU A 58 0.84 6.62 1.80
CA LEU A 58 -0.31 6.12 2.56
C LEU A 58 0.06 4.92 3.42
N VAL A 59 0.84 3.97 2.89
CA VAL A 59 1.33 2.82 3.69
C VAL A 59 2.18 3.29 4.86
N TRP A 60 3.08 4.24 4.63
CA TRP A 60 3.91 4.79 5.71
C TRP A 60 3.07 5.50 6.79
N ILE A 61 2.00 6.21 6.42
CA ILE A 61 1.06 6.78 7.41
C ILE A 61 0.36 5.67 8.19
N LEU A 62 0.00 4.56 7.53
CA LEU A 62 -0.64 3.42 8.18
C LEU A 62 0.31 2.70 9.16
N GLU A 63 1.63 2.70 8.91
CA GLU A 63 2.65 2.11 9.79
C GLU A 63 2.69 2.74 11.20
N GLU A 64 2.17 3.95 11.39
CA GLU A 64 1.99 4.58 12.70
C GLU A 64 0.93 3.86 13.57
N ASP A 65 0.11 2.97 12.98
CA ASP A 65 -0.91 2.18 13.66
C ASP A 65 -1.91 3.01 14.49
N ASP A 66 -2.10 4.29 14.14
CA ASP A 66 -3.02 5.22 14.79
C ASP A 66 -4.43 5.14 14.15
N PRO A 67 -5.50 4.85 14.93
CA PRO A 67 -6.85 4.71 14.38
C PRO A 67 -7.41 5.95 13.68
N GLU A 68 -7.03 7.16 14.10
CA GLU A 68 -7.48 8.41 13.47
C GLU A 68 -6.80 8.60 12.10
N LEU A 69 -5.49 8.35 12.02
CA LEU A 69 -4.74 8.38 10.77
C LEU A 69 -5.21 7.30 9.79
N ASN A 70 -5.53 6.10 10.30
CA ASN A 70 -6.07 5.02 9.49
C ASN A 70 -7.42 5.40 8.86
N ALA A 71 -8.28 6.11 9.60
CA ALA A 71 -9.53 6.65 9.08
C ALA A 71 -9.32 7.71 8.00
N ALA A 72 -8.29 8.55 8.15
CA ALA A 72 -7.87 9.49 7.12
C ALA A 72 -7.47 8.78 5.82
N VAL A 73 -6.61 7.77 5.95
CA VAL A 73 -6.14 6.99 4.80
C VAL A 73 -7.30 6.25 4.14
N TYR A 74 -8.23 5.69 4.91
CA TYR A 74 -9.42 5.02 4.36
C TYR A 74 -10.20 5.91 3.39
N GLY A 75 -10.46 7.17 3.79
CA GLY A 75 -11.19 8.15 2.98
C GLY A 75 -10.40 8.73 1.80
N HIS A 76 -9.09 8.50 1.75
CA HIS A 76 -8.23 9.13 0.76
C HIS A 76 -8.48 8.60 -0.67
N PRO A 77 -8.48 9.46 -1.71
CA PRO A 77 -8.72 9.04 -3.09
C PRO A 77 -7.73 7.99 -3.63
N CYS A 78 -6.46 8.10 -3.26
CA CYS A 78 -5.42 7.13 -3.66
C CYS A 78 -5.41 5.82 -2.85
N ALA A 79 -6.24 5.69 -1.82
CA ALA A 79 -6.27 4.46 -1.02
C ALA A 79 -6.92 3.34 -1.82
N ASP A 80 -6.16 2.28 -2.07
CA ASP A 80 -6.66 1.15 -2.82
C ASP A 80 -7.59 0.26 -1.96
N PRO A 81 -8.37 -0.65 -2.58
CA PRO A 81 -9.28 -1.53 -1.85
C PRO A 81 -8.60 -2.43 -0.80
N THR A 82 -7.32 -2.74 -0.97
CA THR A 82 -6.55 -3.54 -0.02
C THR A 82 -6.25 -2.73 1.24
N MET A 83 -5.80 -1.49 1.09
CA MET A 83 -5.57 -0.56 2.20
C MET A 83 -6.86 -0.32 2.98
N ARG A 84 -7.96 -0.02 2.25
CA ARG A 84 -9.27 0.19 2.87
C ARG A 84 -9.73 -1.04 3.64
N ARG A 85 -9.58 -2.23 3.07
CA ARG A 85 -9.91 -3.48 3.76
C ARG A 85 -9.04 -3.70 5.00
N ALA A 86 -7.74 -3.49 4.89
CA ALA A 86 -6.81 -3.65 6.00
C ALA A 86 -7.16 -2.72 7.17
N VAL A 87 -7.49 -1.45 6.88
CA VAL A 87 -7.99 -0.50 7.89
C VAL A 87 -9.28 -0.99 8.55
N LEU A 88 -10.29 -1.41 7.76
CA LEU A 88 -11.57 -1.88 8.30
C LEU A 88 -11.46 -3.15 9.15
N ARG A 89 -10.47 -3.99 8.84
CA ARG A 89 -10.20 -5.22 9.58
C ARG A 89 -9.26 -5.00 10.77
N GLY A 90 -8.79 -3.78 10.98
CA GLY A 90 -7.81 -3.47 12.02
C GLY A 90 -6.50 -4.22 11.83
N ALA A 91 -6.05 -4.43 10.59
CA ALA A 91 -4.77 -5.07 10.34
C ALA A 91 -3.63 -4.14 10.81
N PRO A 92 -2.64 -4.65 11.57
CA PRO A 92 -1.46 -3.85 11.92
C PRO A 92 -0.56 -3.69 10.70
N PHE A 93 -0.06 -2.48 10.50
CA PHE A 93 0.91 -2.15 9.45
C PHE A 93 2.30 -1.96 10.04
N GLY A 94 2.38 -1.44 11.26
CA GLY A 94 3.64 -1.26 11.98
C GLY A 94 4.41 -2.58 12.17
N PRO A 95 5.74 -2.57 12.09
CA PRO A 95 6.56 -3.78 12.17
C PRO A 95 6.52 -4.47 13.54
N ASP A 96 6.28 -3.71 14.61
CA ASP A 96 6.35 -4.20 15.99
C ASP A 96 5.01 -4.71 16.52
N ARG A 97 3.90 -4.38 15.84
CA ARG A 97 2.56 -4.74 16.31
C ARG A 97 2.06 -6.03 15.66
N ARG A 98 1.61 -6.94 16.52
CA ARG A 98 1.10 -8.27 16.10
C ARG A 98 -0.40 -8.46 16.31
N GLY A 99 -1.02 -7.58 17.09
CA GLY A 99 -2.44 -7.62 17.43
C GLY A 99 -3.29 -6.73 16.52
N PRO A 100 -4.61 -6.95 16.48
CA PRO A 100 -5.53 -6.11 15.73
C PRO A 100 -5.55 -4.68 16.28
N LEU A 101 -5.72 -3.71 15.39
CA LEU A 101 -5.90 -2.30 15.70
C LEU A 101 -7.35 -1.98 16.02
N PRO A 102 -7.60 -1.05 16.96
CA PRO A 102 -8.89 -0.39 17.05
C PRO A 102 -9.25 0.26 15.72
N VAL A 103 -10.50 0.09 15.28
CA VAL A 103 -11.05 0.76 14.10
C VAL A 103 -11.85 1.97 14.57
N ALA A 104 -11.61 3.14 13.98
CA ALA A 104 -12.32 4.36 14.33
C ALA A 104 -13.85 4.18 14.18
N ASP A 105 -14.63 4.73 15.11
CA ASP A 105 -16.08 4.50 15.17
C ASP A 105 -16.82 5.02 13.94
N ILE A 106 -16.30 6.08 13.31
CA ILE A 106 -16.84 6.60 12.05
C ILE A 106 -16.80 5.54 10.93
N LEU A 107 -15.74 4.74 10.88
CA LEU A 107 -15.62 3.68 9.88
C LEU A 107 -16.55 2.52 10.20
N ARG A 108 -16.69 2.14 11.48
CA ARG A 108 -17.63 1.08 11.88
C ARG A 108 -19.07 1.39 11.49
N THR A 109 -19.42 2.67 11.44
CA THR A 109 -20.78 3.13 11.16
C THR A 109 -21.04 3.29 9.67
N TYR A 110 -20.08 3.82 8.90
CA TYR A 110 -20.32 4.31 7.54
C TYR A 110 -19.48 3.63 6.46
N ALA A 111 -18.47 2.84 6.83
CA ALA A 111 -17.62 2.22 5.83
C ALA A 111 -18.27 0.98 5.21
N ASP A 112 -18.17 0.88 3.90
CA ASP A 112 -18.54 -0.32 3.16
C ASP A 112 -17.28 -1.10 2.77
N GLU A 113 -17.13 -2.31 3.32
CA GLU A 113 -16.04 -3.19 2.93
C GLU A 113 -16.39 -3.85 1.60
N ALA A 114 -15.58 -3.61 0.57
CA ALA A 114 -15.72 -4.32 -0.70
C ALA A 114 -15.83 -5.84 -0.48
N PRO A 115 -16.66 -6.56 -1.25
CA PRO A 115 -16.83 -8.00 -1.05
C PRO A 115 -15.50 -8.75 -1.24
N VAL A 116 -15.32 -9.83 -0.49
CA VAL A 116 -14.19 -10.74 -0.69
C VAL A 116 -14.32 -11.36 -2.09
N PRO A 117 -13.24 -11.40 -2.90
CA PRO A 117 -13.29 -12.01 -4.23
C PRO A 117 -13.81 -13.46 -4.17
N ARG A 118 -14.73 -13.80 -5.08
CA ARG A 118 -15.38 -15.13 -5.11
C ARG A 118 -14.38 -16.28 -5.17
N ASP A 119 -13.30 -16.13 -5.93
CA ASP A 119 -12.24 -17.15 -6.03
C ASP A 119 -11.54 -17.40 -4.70
N VAL A 120 -11.36 -16.36 -3.88
CA VAL A 120 -10.76 -16.46 -2.53
C VAL A 120 -11.73 -17.19 -1.60
N VAL A 121 -13.03 -16.91 -1.68
CA VAL A 121 -14.05 -17.64 -0.91
C VAL A 121 -14.09 -19.11 -1.31
N ALA A 122 -14.04 -19.40 -2.62
CA ALA A 122 -14.17 -20.76 -3.13
C ALA A 122 -12.91 -21.63 -2.94
N ARG A 123 -11.71 -21.04 -2.99
CA ARG A 123 -10.43 -21.79 -3.04
C ARG A 123 -9.46 -21.44 -1.91
N GLY A 124 -9.82 -20.49 -1.05
CA GLY A 124 -8.88 -19.85 -0.13
C GLY A 124 -7.90 -18.91 -0.85
N LEU A 125 -7.14 -18.14 -0.08
CA LEU A 125 -6.15 -17.18 -0.57
C LEU A 125 -5.13 -17.83 -1.53
N VAL A 126 -4.46 -18.89 -1.09
CA VAL A 126 -3.41 -19.55 -1.88
C VAL A 126 -3.98 -20.22 -3.12
N GLY A 127 -5.16 -20.85 -3.00
CA GLY A 127 -5.83 -21.47 -4.15
C GLY A 127 -6.24 -20.44 -5.20
N ALA A 128 -6.74 -19.27 -4.78
CA ALA A 128 -7.07 -18.16 -5.68
C ALA A 128 -5.83 -17.60 -6.38
N LEU A 129 -4.74 -17.38 -5.64
CA LEU A 129 -3.47 -16.93 -6.23
C LEU A 129 -2.89 -17.94 -7.23
N ARG A 130 -2.97 -19.23 -6.94
CA ARG A 130 -2.52 -20.31 -7.84
C ARG A 130 -3.41 -20.44 -9.09
N ALA A 131 -4.70 -20.15 -8.98
CA ALA A 131 -5.65 -20.21 -10.08
C ALA A 131 -5.67 -18.93 -10.94
N ALA A 132 -4.95 -17.87 -10.56
CA ALA A 132 -4.94 -16.62 -11.29
C ALA A 132 -4.30 -16.75 -12.67
N THR A 133 -5.09 -16.54 -13.72
CA THR A 133 -4.66 -16.63 -15.13
C THR A 133 -4.43 -15.26 -15.77
N SER A 134 -4.67 -14.16 -15.03
CA SER A 134 -4.52 -12.80 -15.53
C SER A 134 -4.09 -11.84 -14.42
N LEU A 135 -3.53 -10.68 -14.80
CA LEU A 135 -3.21 -9.62 -13.82
C LEU A 135 -4.43 -9.15 -13.02
N LYS A 136 -5.62 -9.12 -13.63
CA LYS A 136 -6.86 -8.72 -12.95
C LYS A 136 -7.22 -9.69 -11.84
N THR A 137 -7.23 -10.99 -12.13
CA THR A 137 -7.54 -12.04 -11.15
C THR A 137 -6.45 -12.13 -10.07
N ALA A 138 -5.18 -11.98 -10.45
CA ALA A 138 -4.05 -11.93 -9.52
C ALA A 138 -4.14 -10.75 -8.54
N ARG A 139 -4.42 -9.53 -9.02
CA ARG A 139 -4.60 -8.35 -8.14
C ARG A 139 -5.81 -8.50 -7.23
N SER A 140 -6.90 -9.04 -7.74
CA SER A 140 -8.10 -9.30 -6.94
C SER A 140 -7.81 -10.30 -5.83
N ALA A 141 -7.13 -11.41 -6.12
CA ALA A 141 -6.72 -12.36 -5.08
C ALA A 141 -5.68 -11.76 -4.11
N ALA A 142 -4.75 -10.93 -4.60
CA ALA A 142 -3.77 -10.27 -3.74
C ALA A 142 -4.41 -9.24 -2.81
N SER A 143 -5.57 -8.65 -3.12
CA SER A 143 -6.19 -7.60 -2.29
C SER A 143 -6.76 -8.09 -0.95
N VAL A 144 -6.64 -9.38 -0.65
CA VAL A 144 -7.04 -9.97 0.64
C VAL A 144 -5.83 -10.37 1.50
N VAL A 145 -4.60 -10.11 1.03
CA VAL A 145 -3.39 -10.24 1.86
C VAL A 145 -3.27 -8.94 2.64
N LEU A 146 -3.60 -8.95 3.93
CA LEU A 146 -3.77 -7.73 4.73
C LEU A 146 -2.69 -7.53 5.80
N GLY A 147 -2.01 -8.60 6.21
CA GLY A 147 -1.00 -8.47 7.25
C GLY A 147 0.04 -9.57 7.26
N HIS A 148 0.88 -9.53 8.29
CA HIS A 148 2.03 -10.42 8.48
C HIS A 148 1.69 -11.92 8.40
N GLY A 149 0.49 -12.32 8.86
CA GLY A 149 0.03 -13.72 8.76
C GLY A 149 -0.19 -14.17 7.32
N ASP A 150 -0.87 -13.34 6.52
CA ASP A 150 -1.14 -13.64 5.12
C ASP A 150 0.15 -13.63 4.30
N TRP A 151 1.03 -12.66 4.55
CA TRP A 151 2.34 -12.60 3.90
C TRP A 151 3.19 -13.84 4.19
N ARG A 152 3.21 -14.33 5.45
CA ARG A 152 3.88 -15.59 5.79
C ARG A 152 3.26 -16.79 5.06
N THR A 153 1.93 -16.82 4.96
CA THR A 153 1.19 -17.89 4.26
C THR A 153 1.53 -17.92 2.77
N VAL A 154 1.54 -16.75 2.12
CA VAL A 154 1.93 -16.59 0.71
C VAL A 154 3.39 -16.99 0.49
N ALA A 155 4.30 -16.55 1.37
CA ALA A 155 5.72 -16.88 1.28
C ALA A 155 5.97 -18.39 1.43
N ALA A 156 5.27 -19.06 2.34
CA ALA A 156 5.32 -20.51 2.49
C ALA A 156 4.78 -21.22 1.25
N ALA A 157 3.61 -20.81 0.76
CA ALA A 157 2.99 -21.41 -0.41
C ALA A 157 3.83 -21.28 -1.68
N ASP A 158 4.53 -20.15 -1.88
CA ASP A 158 5.42 -19.94 -3.02
C ASP A 158 6.72 -20.76 -2.92
N ARG A 159 7.21 -21.04 -1.70
CA ARG A 159 8.36 -21.93 -1.48
C ARG A 159 8.03 -23.39 -1.78
N GLU A 160 6.85 -23.84 -1.35
CA GLU A 160 6.36 -25.20 -1.64
C GLU A 160 6.14 -25.41 -3.13
N ARG A 161 5.44 -24.47 -3.78
CA ARG A 161 5.17 -24.48 -5.20
C ARG A 161 5.11 -23.04 -5.72
N PRO A 162 6.02 -22.65 -6.64
CA PRO A 162 6.03 -21.35 -7.26
C PRO A 162 4.64 -20.87 -7.68
N LEU A 163 4.24 -19.68 -7.22
CA LEU A 163 3.03 -19.02 -7.66
C LEU A 163 3.13 -18.62 -9.15
N PRO A 164 2.01 -18.54 -9.88
CA PRO A 164 2.00 -18.06 -11.26
C PRO A 164 2.63 -16.67 -11.40
N GLY A 165 3.24 -16.38 -12.55
CA GLY A 165 3.94 -15.12 -12.80
C GLY A 165 3.08 -13.87 -12.54
N TYR A 166 1.80 -13.91 -12.90
CA TYR A 166 0.87 -12.81 -12.61
C TYR A 166 0.64 -12.58 -11.12
N ALA A 167 0.54 -13.66 -10.32
CA ALA A 167 0.38 -13.58 -8.87
C ALA A 167 1.65 -13.03 -8.22
N ARG A 168 2.82 -13.55 -8.61
CA ARG A 168 4.13 -13.05 -8.16
C ARG A 168 4.33 -11.57 -8.45
N TRP A 169 3.98 -11.14 -9.66
CA TRP A 169 4.04 -9.73 -10.03
C TRP A 169 3.04 -8.89 -9.23
N ALA A 170 1.79 -9.31 -9.10
CA ALA A 170 0.78 -8.57 -8.35
C ALA A 170 1.15 -8.39 -6.87
N LEU A 171 1.81 -9.37 -6.27
CA LEU A 171 2.32 -9.30 -4.90
C LEU A 171 3.56 -8.42 -4.79
N SER A 172 4.50 -8.48 -5.74
CA SER A 172 5.79 -7.78 -5.64
C SER A 172 5.69 -6.26 -5.82
N VAL A 173 4.71 -5.79 -6.61
CA VAL A 173 4.47 -4.35 -6.85
C VAL A 173 3.70 -3.67 -5.73
N ARG A 174 3.23 -4.41 -4.73
CA ARG A 174 2.55 -3.82 -3.58
C ARG A 174 3.55 -3.05 -2.71
N PRO A 175 3.20 -1.84 -2.23
CA PRO A 175 4.09 -1.07 -1.37
C PRO A 175 4.43 -1.80 -0.08
N ASP A 176 3.45 -2.50 0.50
CA ASP A 176 3.55 -3.25 1.76
C ASP A 176 4.11 -4.68 1.62
N CYS A 177 4.58 -5.06 0.42
CA CYS A 177 5.20 -6.37 0.21
C CYS A 177 6.52 -6.48 0.99
N PRO A 178 6.68 -7.48 1.89
CA PRO A 178 7.91 -7.62 2.68
C PRO A 178 9.15 -7.76 1.78
N PRO A 179 10.29 -7.10 2.11
CA PRO A 179 11.49 -7.12 1.26
C PRO A 179 11.99 -8.53 0.92
N ALA A 180 11.96 -9.45 1.89
CA ALA A 180 12.35 -10.84 1.68
C ALA A 180 11.45 -11.56 0.67
N LEU A 181 10.13 -11.33 0.75
CA LEU A 181 9.19 -11.91 -0.21
C LEU A 181 9.36 -11.25 -1.58
N ARG A 182 9.53 -9.93 -1.65
CA ARG A 182 9.79 -9.21 -2.90
C ARG A 182 11.05 -9.74 -3.61
N ALA A 183 12.10 -10.10 -2.87
CA ALA A 183 13.29 -10.74 -3.44
C ALA A 183 13.01 -12.17 -3.95
N GLN A 184 12.12 -12.92 -3.27
CA GLN A 184 11.71 -14.26 -3.67
C GLN A 184 10.81 -14.27 -4.93
N VAL A 185 9.78 -13.42 -4.95
CA VAL A 185 8.75 -13.38 -6.01
C VAL A 185 9.06 -12.37 -7.11
N GLY A 186 10.06 -11.51 -6.90
CA GLY A 186 10.53 -10.55 -7.88
C GLY A 186 10.90 -11.24 -9.19
N PRO A 187 11.04 -10.48 -10.29
CA PRO A 187 11.34 -11.05 -11.58
C PRO A 187 12.69 -11.77 -11.52
N ARG A 188 12.68 -13.08 -11.27
CA ARG A 188 13.68 -13.96 -11.83
C ARG A 188 13.50 -13.80 -13.32
N VAL A 189 14.45 -13.11 -13.96
CA VAL A 189 14.67 -13.30 -15.38
C VAL A 189 14.68 -14.81 -15.55
N GLN A 190 13.67 -15.36 -16.22
CA GLN A 190 13.75 -16.74 -16.66
C GLN A 190 14.92 -16.72 -17.63
N THR A 191 16.10 -17.10 -17.16
CA THR A 191 17.18 -17.46 -18.06
C THR A 191 16.56 -18.51 -18.97
N PRO A 192 16.49 -18.26 -20.30
CA PRO A 192 15.92 -19.24 -21.20
C PRO A 192 16.62 -20.57 -20.94
N ARG A 193 15.84 -21.66 -20.85
CA ARG A 193 16.38 -23.02 -20.79
C ARG A 193 17.47 -23.13 -21.87
N PRO A 194 18.69 -23.57 -21.53
CA PRO A 194 19.71 -23.81 -22.55
C PRO A 194 19.13 -24.86 -23.52
N GLY A 195 18.82 -24.44 -24.75
CA GLY A 195 18.23 -25.30 -25.78
C GLY A 195 16.95 -24.80 -26.45
N ALA A 196 16.35 -23.67 -26.05
CA ALA A 196 15.25 -23.10 -26.83
C ALA A 196 15.78 -22.42 -28.10
N PRO A 197 15.30 -22.77 -29.32
CA PRO A 197 15.76 -22.15 -30.56
C PRO A 197 15.41 -20.65 -30.54
N ARG A 198 16.42 -19.81 -30.79
CA ARG A 198 16.24 -18.36 -30.96
C ARG A 198 15.51 -18.12 -32.27
N ASP A 199 14.28 -17.65 -32.19
CA ASP A 199 13.55 -17.11 -33.33
C ASP A 199 14.13 -15.70 -33.65
N PRO A 200 14.77 -15.52 -34.82
CA PRO A 200 15.46 -14.27 -35.17
C PRO A 200 14.51 -13.11 -35.50
N ASN A 201 13.19 -13.29 -35.50
CA ASN A 201 12.25 -12.29 -36.03
C ASN A 201 11.58 -11.36 -35.02
N ARG A 202 12.00 -11.33 -33.75
CA ARG A 202 11.32 -10.51 -32.72
C ARG A 202 11.94 -9.13 -32.55
N THR A 203 11.82 -8.31 -33.58
CA THR A 203 12.26 -6.90 -33.59
C THR A 203 11.15 -5.98 -33.06
N HIS A 204 11.47 -5.31 -31.95
CA HIS A 204 10.95 -4.03 -31.45
C HIS A 204 9.46 -3.65 -31.63
N VAL A 205 8.71 -3.68 -30.52
CA VAL A 205 7.67 -2.67 -30.24
C VAL A 205 7.95 -2.05 -28.87
N ARG A 206 8.56 -0.86 -28.88
CA ARG A 206 8.55 0.08 -27.76
C ARG A 206 7.25 0.88 -27.86
N THR A 207 6.39 0.79 -26.86
CA THR A 207 5.37 1.84 -26.65
C THR A 207 5.32 2.21 -25.18
N ALA A 208 5.54 3.50 -24.95
CA ALA A 208 5.70 4.14 -23.67
C ALA A 208 4.37 4.39 -22.95
N ARG A 209 4.45 4.27 -21.61
CA ARG A 209 3.82 5.08 -20.57
C ARG A 209 2.54 5.86 -20.92
N ARG A 210 1.41 5.38 -20.39
CA ARG A 210 0.38 6.20 -19.72
C ARG A 210 -0.22 5.38 -18.58
N PHE A 211 0.02 5.79 -17.34
CA PHE A 211 -0.72 5.29 -16.19
C PHE A 211 -1.02 6.46 -15.26
N CYS A 212 -2.25 6.47 -14.73
CA CYS A 212 -2.88 7.46 -13.83
C CYS A 212 -3.57 8.67 -14.50
N ARG A 213 -4.67 8.40 -15.21
CA ARG A 213 -5.89 9.23 -15.21
C ARG A 213 -7.10 8.31 -15.07
N ARG A 214 -8.05 8.69 -14.21
CA ARG A 214 -9.29 7.99 -13.78
C ARG A 214 -9.02 6.91 -12.73
N ALA A 215 -9.72 6.84 -11.60
CA ALA A 215 -11.03 7.37 -11.22
C ALA A 215 -10.93 8.13 -9.89
#